data_AF-A0A453PFE2-F1
#
_entry.id   AF-A0A453PFE2-F1
#
_cell.length_a   1.000
_cell.length_b   1.000
_cell.length_c   1.000
_cell.angle_alpha   90.00
_cell.angle_beta   90.00
_cell.angle_gamma   90.00
#
_symmetry.space_group_name_H-M   'P 1'
#
loop_
_entity.id
_entity.type
_entity.pdbx_description
1 polymer ?
#
loop_
_entity_poly.entity_id
_entity_poly.type
_entity_poly.pdbx_seq_one_letter_code
_entity_poly.pdbx_strand_id
1 'polypeptide(L)'
;PEKTARTIKQQLAALAPTLEQLGKQKKERINKFADIMSRIEQIRGEIAGNLEIGQQVAIPQINEDDLTDEKLRDFQSQLQELEKKKRERLKKVLEHVSTVQDLCSVLKMEHFSIITEVHESLDDSVGKDHKSISNDTLSKLDRTIATLNEDKTLRLKKLQELATQLNDLWDLMDTPTEERSLFDHVTCNRTASAEEVTAPGALALDIINQAEVEVQRLDELKYSKMKEIAFKKQTTLEDIYASAHIVIDTAAAHDKIFALIESGSMEPTELIADMDSQILKAKEEALSRKEILDKVERWISACEEESWLEDYNRV
;
A
#
# COMPACT_ATOMS: atom_id res chain seq x y z
N PRO A 1 -62.90 -55.97 -42.04
CA PRO A 1 -63.68 -55.67 -40.81
C PRO A 1 -63.85 -56.95 -39.98
N GLU A 2 -62.93 -57.19 -39.03
CA GLU A 2 -63.06 -58.31 -38.08
C GLU A 2 -63.13 -57.74 -36.67
N LYS A 3 -64.36 -57.45 -36.23
CA LYS A 3 -64.68 -57.19 -34.82
C LYS A 3 -64.88 -58.55 -34.15
N THR A 4 -63.81 -59.16 -33.65
CA THR A 4 -63.92 -60.24 -32.66
C THR A 4 -64.31 -59.62 -31.33
N ALA A 5 -65.57 -59.85 -30.92
CA ALA A 5 -66.12 -59.37 -29.66
C ALA A 5 -65.44 -60.09 -28.48
N ARG A 6 -64.35 -59.51 -27.96
CA ARG A 6 -63.80 -59.90 -26.65
C ARG A 6 -64.84 -59.59 -25.56
N THR A 7 -65.00 -60.51 -24.62
CA THR A 7 -65.78 -60.24 -23.39
C THR A 7 -65.11 -59.10 -22.61
N ILE A 8 -65.90 -58.30 -21.87
CA ILE A 8 -65.40 -57.17 -21.06
C ILE A 8 -64.23 -57.61 -20.15
N LYS A 9 -64.28 -58.84 -19.63
CA LYS A 9 -63.20 -59.46 -18.84
C LYS A 9 -61.88 -59.63 -19.62
N GLN A 10 -61.94 -60.06 -20.88
CA GLN A 10 -60.76 -60.19 -21.74
C GLN A 10 -60.21 -58.83 -22.20
N GLN A 11 -61.08 -57.82 -22.35
CA GLN A 11 -60.64 -56.44 -22.61
C GLN A 11 -59.95 -55.85 -21.37
N LEU A 12 -60.49 -56.06 -20.16
CA LEU A 12 -59.86 -55.67 -18.90
C LEU A 12 -58.50 -56.35 -18.69
N ALA A 13 -58.41 -57.65 -18.92
CA ALA A 13 -57.15 -58.40 -18.82
C ALA A 13 -56.11 -57.93 -19.86
N ALA A 14 -56.55 -57.47 -21.04
CA ALA A 14 -55.66 -56.88 -22.04
C ALA A 14 -55.21 -55.45 -21.68
N LEU A 15 -56.01 -54.69 -20.92
CA LEU A 15 -55.71 -53.31 -20.50
C LEU A 15 -54.85 -53.23 -19.22
N ALA A 16 -54.93 -54.24 -18.34
CA ALA A 16 -54.12 -54.30 -17.11
C ALA A 16 -52.61 -54.10 -17.32
N PRO A 17 -51.93 -54.81 -18.25
CA PRO A 17 -50.49 -54.60 -18.48
C PRO A 17 -50.17 -53.19 -19.01
N THR A 18 -51.03 -52.60 -19.84
CA THR A 18 -50.84 -51.22 -20.33
C THR A 18 -50.98 -50.18 -19.21
N LEU A 19 -51.92 -50.38 -18.26
CA LEU A 19 -52.05 -49.52 -17.08
C LEU A 19 -50.84 -49.63 -16.15
N GLU A 20 -50.32 -50.84 -15.94
CA GLU A 20 -49.12 -51.05 -15.13
C GLU A 20 -47.89 -50.37 -15.75
N GLN A 21 -47.73 -50.47 -17.07
CA GLN A 21 -46.68 -49.79 -17.82
C GLN A 21 -46.77 -48.27 -17.70
N LEU A 22 -47.97 -47.70 -17.88
CA LEU A 22 -48.19 -46.26 -17.72
C LEU A 22 -47.94 -45.81 -16.27
N GLY A 23 -48.29 -46.63 -15.28
CA GLY A 23 -47.98 -46.38 -13.87
C GLY A 23 -46.48 -46.32 -13.60
N LYS A 24 -45.69 -47.24 -14.17
CA LYS A 24 -44.23 -47.21 -14.09
C LYS A 24 -43.65 -45.96 -14.74
N GLN A 25 -44.12 -45.62 -15.95
CA GLN A 25 -43.69 -44.41 -16.66
C GLN A 25 -44.03 -43.12 -15.89
N LYS A 26 -45.22 -43.04 -15.27
CA LYS A 26 -45.59 -41.90 -14.41
C LYS A 26 -44.62 -41.78 -13.23
N LYS A 27 -44.31 -42.89 -12.55
CA LYS A 27 -43.39 -42.90 -11.40
C LYS A 27 -41.97 -42.50 -11.79
N GLU A 28 -41.45 -43.01 -12.90
CA GLU A 28 -40.15 -42.61 -13.43
C GLU A 28 -40.10 -41.12 -13.74
N ARG A 29 -41.19 -40.58 -14.28
CA ARG A 29 -41.31 -39.16 -14.61
C ARG A 29 -41.33 -38.29 -13.36
N ILE A 30 -42.11 -38.68 -12.34
CA ILE A 30 -42.12 -38.02 -11.03
C ILE A 30 -40.70 -37.98 -10.45
N ASN A 31 -39.97 -39.09 -10.48
CA ASN A 31 -38.59 -39.13 -9.98
C ASN A 31 -37.68 -38.14 -10.74
N LYS A 32 -37.78 -38.07 -12.07
CA LYS A 32 -37.00 -37.09 -12.87
C LYS A 32 -37.32 -35.65 -12.48
N PHE A 33 -38.59 -35.32 -12.29
CA PHE A 33 -38.99 -33.99 -11.81
C PHE A 33 -38.42 -33.71 -10.41
N ALA A 34 -38.51 -34.69 -9.50
CA ALA A 34 -37.95 -34.59 -8.15
C ALA A 34 -36.45 -34.26 -8.17
N ASP A 35 -35.69 -35.02 -8.97
CA ASP A 35 -34.23 -34.89 -9.07
C ASP A 35 -33.85 -33.51 -9.63
N ILE A 36 -34.49 -33.07 -10.73
CA ILE A 36 -34.21 -31.78 -11.36
C ILE A 36 -34.58 -30.63 -10.43
N MET A 37 -35.77 -30.66 -9.82
CA MET A 37 -36.21 -29.60 -8.92
C MET A 37 -35.33 -29.54 -7.66
N SER A 38 -34.95 -30.69 -7.09
CA SER A 38 -34.05 -30.74 -5.92
C SER A 38 -32.70 -30.12 -6.26
N ARG A 39 -32.15 -30.43 -7.44
CA ARG A 39 -30.89 -29.84 -7.91
C ARG A 39 -30.99 -28.33 -8.14
N ILE A 40 -32.10 -27.85 -8.69
CA ILE A 40 -32.37 -26.41 -8.87
C ILE A 40 -32.37 -25.71 -7.51
N GLU A 41 -33.13 -26.22 -6.53
CA GLU A 41 -33.22 -25.61 -5.20
C GLU A 41 -31.88 -25.69 -4.45
N GLN A 42 -31.11 -26.75 -4.64
CA GLN A 42 -29.75 -26.86 -4.10
C GLN A 42 -28.85 -25.74 -4.64
N ILE A 43 -28.77 -25.56 -5.96
CA ILE A 43 -27.93 -24.51 -6.55
C ILE A 43 -28.43 -23.11 -6.14
N ARG A 44 -29.74 -22.90 -6.06
CA ARG A 44 -30.32 -21.64 -5.58
C ARG A 44 -29.94 -21.36 -4.13
N GLY A 45 -30.04 -22.35 -3.26
CA GLY A 45 -29.67 -22.23 -1.85
C GLY A 45 -28.17 -22.00 -1.64
N GLU A 46 -27.31 -22.70 -2.39
CA GLU A 46 -25.85 -22.47 -2.39
C GLU A 46 -25.51 -21.04 -2.85
N ILE A 47 -26.18 -20.54 -3.88
CA ILE A 47 -26.01 -19.16 -4.38
C ILE A 47 -26.53 -18.12 -3.37
N ALA A 48 -27.65 -18.40 -2.70
CA ALA A 48 -28.20 -17.52 -1.68
C ALA A 48 -27.34 -17.52 -0.39
N GLY A 49 -26.61 -18.60 -0.12
CA GLY A 49 -25.89 -18.82 1.12
C GLY A 49 -26.72 -19.49 2.22
N ASN A 50 -27.89 -20.03 1.87
CA ASN A 50 -28.79 -20.72 2.80
C ASN A 50 -28.41 -22.20 2.99
N LEU A 51 -27.60 -22.73 2.07
CA LEU A 51 -27.16 -24.11 2.05
C LEU A 51 -25.65 -24.17 1.82
N GLU A 52 -25.00 -25.10 2.50
CA GLU A 52 -23.63 -25.46 2.18
C GLU A 52 -23.56 -26.28 0.89
N ILE A 53 -22.39 -26.25 0.24
CA ILE A 53 -22.18 -26.96 -1.01
C ILE A 53 -22.32 -28.46 -0.79
N GLY A 54 -23.22 -29.09 -1.54
CA GLY A 54 -23.50 -30.52 -1.42
C GLY A 54 -24.50 -30.88 -0.31
N GLN A 55 -25.05 -29.91 0.42
CA GLN A 55 -26.14 -30.17 1.37
C GLN A 55 -27.38 -30.68 0.63
N GLN A 56 -27.99 -31.75 1.14
CA GLN A 56 -29.22 -32.30 0.55
C GLN A 56 -30.40 -31.38 0.82
N VAL A 57 -31.21 -31.15 -0.21
CA VAL A 57 -32.45 -30.38 -0.12
C VAL A 57 -33.63 -31.35 -0.01
N ALA A 58 -34.60 -30.99 0.81
CA ALA A 58 -35.86 -31.73 0.90
C ALA A 58 -36.51 -31.87 -0.47
N ILE A 59 -37.16 -33.02 -0.71
CA ILE A 59 -37.80 -33.32 -1.99
C ILE A 59 -38.88 -32.24 -2.25
N PRO A 60 -38.77 -31.49 -3.36
CA PRO A 60 -39.73 -30.45 -3.67
C PRO A 60 -41.14 -31.03 -3.90
N GLN A 61 -42.19 -30.27 -3.57
CA GLN A 61 -43.55 -30.68 -3.91
C GLN A 61 -43.73 -30.68 -5.44
N ILE A 62 -44.09 -31.84 -5.99
CA ILE A 62 -44.27 -32.04 -7.43
C ILE A 62 -45.75 -31.84 -7.74
N ASN A 63 -46.04 -30.99 -8.72
CA ASN A 63 -47.38 -30.88 -9.26
C ASN A 63 -47.68 -32.13 -10.10
N GLU A 64 -48.38 -33.10 -9.52
CA GLU A 64 -48.78 -34.31 -10.24
C GLU A 64 -49.78 -34.06 -11.38
N ASP A 65 -50.41 -32.89 -11.40
CA ASP A 65 -51.41 -32.51 -12.41
C ASP A 65 -50.75 -32.07 -13.74
N ASP A 66 -49.48 -31.63 -13.71
CA ASP A 66 -48.73 -31.20 -14.89
C ASP A 66 -47.35 -31.86 -14.95
N LEU A 67 -47.34 -33.09 -15.46
CA LEU A 67 -46.13 -33.85 -15.78
C LEU A 67 -45.79 -33.75 -17.28
N THR A 68 -46.12 -32.66 -17.99
CA THR A 68 -45.90 -32.56 -19.44
C THR A 68 -44.43 -32.52 -19.85
N ASP A 69 -44.11 -32.88 -21.12
CA ASP A 69 -42.72 -32.91 -21.61
C ASP A 69 -42.18 -31.49 -21.79
N GLU A 70 -43.08 -30.55 -22.06
CA GLU A 70 -42.78 -29.13 -22.11
C GLU A 70 -42.32 -28.62 -20.75
N LYS A 71 -43.07 -28.90 -19.68
CA LYS A 71 -42.68 -28.49 -18.34
C LYS A 71 -41.36 -29.11 -17.88
N LEU A 72 -41.12 -30.37 -18.23
CA LEU A 72 -39.84 -31.03 -17.95
C LEU A 72 -38.68 -30.33 -18.67
N ARG A 73 -38.85 -29.97 -19.96
CA ARG A 73 -37.85 -29.22 -20.73
C ARG A 73 -37.59 -27.83 -20.14
N ASP A 74 -38.62 -27.15 -19.62
CA ASP A 74 -38.45 -25.85 -18.97
C ASP A 74 -37.56 -25.96 -17.73
N PHE A 75 -37.82 -26.94 -16.85
CA PHE A 75 -36.99 -27.16 -15.67
C PHE A 75 -35.57 -27.61 -16.05
N GLN A 76 -35.41 -28.44 -17.08
CA GLN A 76 -34.09 -28.80 -17.59
C GLN A 76 -33.32 -27.57 -18.09
N SER A 77 -34.00 -26.65 -18.79
CA SER A 77 -33.40 -25.40 -19.28
C SER A 77 -32.98 -24.50 -18.11
N GLN A 78 -33.85 -24.35 -17.09
CA GLN A 78 -33.52 -23.62 -15.86
C GLN A 78 -32.31 -24.22 -15.12
N LEU A 79 -32.26 -25.55 -15.03
CA LEU A 79 -31.14 -26.25 -14.40
C LEU A 79 -29.83 -25.99 -15.16
N GLN A 80 -29.84 -26.09 -16.49
CA GLN A 80 -28.66 -25.81 -17.32
C GLN A 80 -28.16 -24.36 -17.14
N GLU A 81 -29.06 -23.39 -17.08
CA GLU A 81 -28.71 -22.00 -16.83
C GLU A 81 -28.12 -21.80 -15.43
N LEU A 82 -28.69 -22.43 -14.41
CA LEU A 82 -28.18 -22.37 -13.03
C LEU A 82 -26.82 -23.05 -12.90
N GLU A 83 -26.59 -24.18 -13.55
CA GLU A 83 -25.28 -24.86 -13.56
C GLU A 83 -24.22 -24.00 -14.26
N LYS A 84 -24.58 -23.34 -15.36
CA LYS A 84 -23.70 -22.36 -16.03
C LYS A 84 -23.35 -21.22 -15.07
N LYS A 85 -24.35 -20.61 -14.43
CA LYS A 85 -24.15 -19.54 -13.45
C LYS A 85 -23.30 -19.98 -12.26
N LYS A 86 -23.49 -21.21 -11.77
CA LYS A 86 -22.66 -21.81 -10.71
C LYS A 86 -21.19 -21.92 -11.14
N ARG A 87 -20.90 -22.41 -12.35
CA ARG A 87 -19.53 -22.46 -12.88
C ARG A 87 -18.90 -21.08 -13.03
N GLU A 88 -19.65 -20.11 -13.57
CA GLU A 88 -19.19 -18.73 -13.72
C GLU A 88 -18.88 -18.07 -12.37
N ARG A 89 -19.73 -18.31 -11.36
CA ARG A 89 -19.50 -17.84 -9.99
C ARG A 89 -18.27 -18.46 -9.35
N LEU A 90 -18.10 -19.77 -9.47
CA LEU A 90 -16.92 -20.45 -8.94
C LEU A 90 -15.65 -19.90 -9.57
N LYS A 91 -15.66 -19.67 -10.89
CA LYS A 91 -14.55 -19.02 -11.59
C LYS A 91 -14.26 -17.63 -11.00
N LYS A 92 -15.29 -16.79 -10.82
CA LYS A 92 -15.16 -15.45 -10.23
C LYS A 92 -14.57 -15.52 -8.81
N VAL A 93 -15.03 -16.45 -7.96
CA VAL A 93 -14.50 -16.65 -6.60
C VAL A 93 -13.01 -17.00 -6.65
N LEU A 94 -12.59 -17.91 -7.53
CA LEU A 94 -11.18 -18.29 -7.68
C LEU A 94 -10.32 -17.12 -8.18
N GLU A 95 -10.82 -16.33 -9.13
CA GLU A 95 -10.15 -15.11 -9.60
C GLU A 95 -10.01 -14.08 -8.47
N HIS A 96 -11.01 -13.95 -7.59
CA HIS A 96 -10.98 -13.05 -6.42
C HIS A 96 -10.00 -13.51 -5.35
N VAL A 97 -9.95 -14.82 -5.07
CA VAL A 97 -8.95 -15.37 -4.14
C VAL A 97 -7.53 -15.15 -4.66
N SER A 98 -7.29 -15.38 -5.96
CA SER A 98 -5.98 -15.09 -6.59
C SER A 98 -5.60 -13.62 -6.44
N THR A 99 -6.53 -12.69 -6.71
CA THR A 99 -6.25 -11.26 -6.57
C THR A 99 -5.99 -10.85 -5.12
N VAL A 100 -6.67 -11.45 -4.15
CA VAL A 100 -6.35 -11.25 -2.72
C VAL A 100 -4.93 -11.75 -2.41
N GLN A 101 -4.55 -12.93 -2.89
CA GLN A 101 -3.19 -13.47 -2.70
C GLN A 101 -2.12 -12.55 -3.33
N ASP A 102 -2.35 -12.08 -4.55
CA ASP A 102 -1.44 -11.17 -5.26
C ASP A 102 -1.29 -9.83 -4.51
N LEU A 103 -2.40 -9.24 -4.04
CA LEU A 103 -2.37 -8.01 -3.24
C LEU A 103 -1.64 -8.22 -1.91
N CYS A 104 -1.90 -9.32 -1.21
CA CYS A 104 -1.21 -9.66 0.02
C CYS A 104 0.30 -9.88 -0.20
N SER A 105 0.68 -10.47 -1.33
CA SER A 105 2.08 -10.66 -1.72
C SER A 105 2.80 -9.32 -1.87
N VAL A 106 2.20 -8.35 -2.56
CA VAL A 106 2.76 -6.99 -2.73
C VAL A 106 2.87 -6.25 -1.40
N LEU A 107 1.84 -6.36 -0.54
CA LEU A 107 1.78 -5.71 0.78
C LEU A 107 2.56 -6.45 1.88
N LYS A 108 3.07 -7.66 1.58
CA LYS A 108 3.70 -8.59 2.53
C LYS A 108 2.81 -8.91 3.73
N MET A 109 1.53 -9.22 3.46
CA MET A 109 0.52 -9.61 4.44
C MET A 109 0.23 -11.11 4.37
N GLU A 110 -0.27 -11.68 5.48
CA GLU A 110 -0.65 -13.08 5.54
C GLU A 110 -2.04 -13.30 4.91
N HIS A 111 -2.07 -13.91 3.73
CA HIS A 111 -3.32 -14.12 2.98
C HIS A 111 -4.24 -15.18 3.62
N PHE A 112 -3.70 -16.16 4.36
CA PHE A 112 -4.48 -17.24 4.96
C PHE A 112 -5.54 -16.70 5.92
N SER A 113 -5.13 -15.85 6.85
CA SER A 113 -6.00 -15.23 7.85
C SER A 113 -7.09 -14.36 7.19
N ILE A 114 -6.73 -13.62 6.13
CA ILE A 114 -7.65 -12.77 5.37
C ILE A 114 -8.69 -13.60 4.59
N ILE A 115 -8.26 -14.68 3.92
CA ILE A 115 -9.14 -15.53 3.12
C ILE A 115 -10.11 -16.32 4.02
N THR A 116 -9.64 -16.82 5.15
CA THR A 116 -10.47 -17.58 6.09
C THR A 116 -11.49 -16.71 6.82
N GLU A 117 -11.19 -15.42 7.06
CA GLU A 117 -12.15 -14.44 7.58
C GLU A 117 -13.33 -14.21 6.62
N VAL A 118 -13.08 -14.25 5.31
CA VAL A 118 -14.13 -14.19 4.31
C VAL A 118 -15.02 -15.43 4.39
N HIS A 119 -14.42 -16.62 4.28
CA HIS A 119 -15.10 -17.91 4.41
C HIS A 119 -14.08 -19.07 4.52
N GLU A 120 -14.26 -19.95 5.50
CA GLU A 120 -13.35 -21.09 5.78
C GLU A 120 -13.10 -21.98 4.56
N SER A 121 -14.15 -22.28 3.77
CA SER A 121 -14.02 -23.10 2.54
C SER A 121 -13.09 -22.53 1.46
N LEU A 122 -12.66 -21.27 1.55
CA LEU A 122 -11.80 -20.66 0.53
C LEU A 122 -10.34 -21.03 0.69
N ASP A 123 -9.97 -21.64 1.83
CA ASP A 123 -8.65 -22.20 2.07
C ASP A 123 -8.22 -23.12 0.93
N ASP A 124 -6.93 -23.14 0.64
CA ASP A 124 -6.34 -23.93 -0.43
C ASP A 124 -6.30 -25.42 -0.06
N SER A 125 -6.45 -25.78 1.22
CA SER A 125 -6.66 -27.17 1.64
C SER A 125 -8.01 -27.73 1.19
N VAL A 126 -8.99 -26.86 0.91
CA VAL A 126 -10.35 -27.25 0.51
C VAL A 126 -10.41 -27.38 -1.00
N GLY A 127 -10.94 -28.52 -1.47
CA GLY A 127 -11.07 -28.80 -2.90
C GLY A 127 -11.86 -27.72 -3.63
N LYS A 128 -11.46 -27.39 -4.87
CA LYS A 128 -12.04 -26.30 -5.68
C LYS A 128 -13.58 -26.38 -5.79
N ASP A 129 -14.13 -27.58 -5.86
CA ASP A 129 -15.57 -27.79 -6.02
C ASP A 129 -16.38 -27.57 -4.72
N HIS A 130 -15.70 -27.39 -3.58
CA HIS A 130 -16.29 -27.14 -2.27
C HIS A 130 -16.15 -25.69 -1.81
N LYS A 131 -15.60 -24.80 -2.66
CA LYS A 131 -15.46 -23.37 -2.35
C LYS A 131 -16.82 -22.66 -2.45
N SER A 132 -17.21 -21.95 -1.39
CA SER A 132 -18.46 -21.20 -1.31
C SER A 132 -18.66 -20.23 -2.47
N ILE A 133 -19.83 -20.29 -3.12
CA ILE A 133 -20.24 -19.46 -4.27
C ILE A 133 -21.38 -18.48 -3.92
N SER A 134 -21.62 -18.31 -2.62
CA SER A 134 -22.74 -17.52 -2.11
C SER A 134 -22.59 -16.04 -2.47
N ASN A 135 -23.71 -15.32 -2.49
CA ASN A 135 -23.71 -13.87 -2.67
C ASN A 135 -22.91 -13.15 -1.57
N ASP A 136 -22.98 -13.65 -0.33
CA ASP A 136 -22.26 -13.07 0.81
C ASP A 136 -20.75 -13.24 0.66
N THR A 137 -20.29 -14.45 0.30
CA THR A 137 -18.88 -14.75 0.06
C THR A 137 -18.29 -13.85 -1.02
N LEU A 138 -18.97 -13.72 -2.17
CA LEU A 138 -18.52 -12.82 -3.24
C LEU A 138 -18.50 -11.36 -2.79
N SER A 139 -19.52 -10.90 -2.05
CA SER A 139 -19.58 -9.52 -1.55
C SER A 139 -18.47 -9.22 -0.53
N LYS A 140 -18.13 -10.19 0.33
CA LYS A 140 -17.01 -10.09 1.28
C LYS A 140 -15.66 -10.09 0.56
N LEU A 141 -15.48 -10.91 -0.47
CA LEU A 141 -14.29 -10.87 -1.33
C LEU A 141 -14.15 -9.51 -2.02
N ASP A 142 -15.21 -8.99 -2.63
CA ASP A 142 -15.22 -7.67 -3.28
C ASP A 142 -14.81 -6.56 -2.29
N ARG A 143 -15.34 -6.59 -1.06
CA ARG A 143 -14.95 -5.65 0.01
C ARG A 143 -13.49 -5.79 0.41
N THR A 144 -13.01 -7.02 0.60
CA THR A 144 -11.62 -7.31 1.00
C THR A 144 -10.63 -6.85 -0.07
N ILE A 145 -10.94 -7.08 -1.35
CA ILE A 145 -10.15 -6.59 -2.47
C ILE A 145 -10.13 -5.05 -2.49
N ALA A 146 -11.27 -4.40 -2.24
CA ALA A 146 -11.34 -2.95 -2.16
C ALA A 146 -10.45 -2.39 -1.03
N THR A 147 -10.54 -2.96 0.18
CA THR A 147 -9.73 -2.52 1.32
C THR A 147 -8.23 -2.73 1.10
N LEU A 148 -7.83 -3.85 0.49
CA LEU A 148 -6.42 -4.11 0.17
C LEU A 148 -5.89 -3.17 -0.92
N ASN A 149 -6.71 -2.81 -1.92
CA ASN A 149 -6.32 -1.82 -2.92
C ASN A 149 -6.19 -0.41 -2.33
N GLU A 150 -7.05 -0.05 -1.38
CA GLU A 150 -6.95 1.22 -0.65
C GLU A 150 -5.65 1.27 0.15
N ASP A 151 -5.33 0.22 0.93
CA ASP A 151 -4.06 0.12 1.66
C ASP A 151 -2.86 0.17 0.72
N LYS A 152 -2.90 -0.55 -0.40
CA LYS A 152 -1.88 -0.49 -1.47
C LYS A 152 -1.66 0.95 -1.96
N THR A 153 -2.73 1.68 -2.21
CA THR A 153 -2.67 3.06 -2.70
C THR A 153 -2.08 3.99 -1.65
N LEU A 154 -2.49 3.85 -0.39
CA LEU A 154 -2.00 4.65 0.73
C LEU A 154 -0.49 4.42 0.95
N ARG A 155 -0.07 3.16 1.00
CA ARG A 155 1.33 2.77 1.16
C ARG A 155 2.21 3.24 0.02
N LEU A 156 1.72 3.13 -1.23
CA LEU A 156 2.44 3.65 -2.40
C LEU A 156 2.63 5.15 -2.31
N LYS A 157 1.57 5.91 -2.02
CA LYS A 157 1.66 7.37 -1.88
C LYS A 157 2.67 7.77 -0.80
N LYS A 158 2.63 7.10 0.35
CA LYS A 158 3.57 7.34 1.44
C LYS A 158 5.01 7.04 1.03
N LEU A 159 5.24 5.92 0.32
CA LEU A 159 6.56 5.56 -0.19
C LEU A 159 7.08 6.58 -1.22
N GLN A 160 6.21 7.12 -2.08
CA GLN A 160 6.55 8.17 -3.05
C GLN A 160 6.94 9.49 -2.38
N GLU A 161 6.23 9.88 -1.33
CA GLU A 161 6.56 11.05 -0.52
C GLU A 161 7.94 10.89 0.15
N LEU A 162 8.23 9.71 0.71
CA LEU A 162 9.53 9.40 1.32
C LEU A 162 10.64 9.35 0.27
N ALA A 163 10.40 8.73 -0.89
CA ALA A 163 11.36 8.71 -1.99
C ALA A 163 11.71 10.12 -2.48
N THR A 164 10.74 11.04 -2.47
CA THR A 164 10.97 12.44 -2.82
C THR A 164 11.84 13.13 -1.76
N GLN A 165 11.48 13.00 -0.48
CA GLN A 165 12.26 13.56 0.63
C GLN A 165 13.70 13.02 0.67
N LEU A 166 13.89 11.72 0.43
CA LEU A 166 15.23 11.12 0.34
C LEU A 166 16.05 11.74 -0.79
N ASN A 167 15.48 11.91 -1.98
CA ASN A 167 16.18 12.55 -3.09
C ASN A 167 16.57 13.99 -2.76
N ASP A 168 15.64 14.79 -2.23
CA ASP A 168 15.89 16.18 -1.88
C ASP A 168 16.99 16.29 -0.81
N LEU A 169 16.97 15.43 0.21
CA LEU A 169 18.00 15.38 1.25
C LEU A 169 19.36 14.91 0.71
N TRP A 170 19.38 13.90 -0.16
CA TRP A 170 20.62 13.45 -0.77
C TRP A 170 21.25 14.49 -1.69
N ASP A 171 20.44 15.22 -2.45
CA ASP A 171 20.90 16.31 -3.32
C ASP A 171 21.40 17.50 -2.49
N LEU A 172 20.74 17.81 -1.37
CA LEU A 172 21.19 18.84 -0.45
C LEU A 172 22.52 18.48 0.24
N MET A 173 22.70 17.21 0.60
CA MET A 173 23.85 16.72 1.36
C MET A 173 24.98 16.18 0.48
N ASP A 174 24.88 16.30 -0.84
CA ASP A 174 25.81 15.71 -1.82
C ASP A 174 26.11 14.22 -1.53
N THR A 175 25.08 13.45 -1.16
CA THR A 175 25.25 12.04 -0.74
C THR A 175 25.75 11.18 -1.90
N PRO A 176 26.79 10.34 -1.69
CA PRO A 176 27.39 9.54 -2.75
C PRO A 176 26.43 8.47 -3.30
N THR A 177 26.59 8.11 -4.58
CA THR A 177 25.67 7.21 -5.29
C THR A 177 25.62 5.81 -4.68
N GLU A 178 26.72 5.33 -4.09
CA GLU A 178 26.78 4.04 -3.41
C GLU A 178 25.80 3.98 -2.23
N GLU A 179 25.71 5.05 -1.43
CA GLU A 179 24.77 5.14 -0.31
C GLU A 179 23.33 5.26 -0.82
N ARG A 180 23.10 6.05 -1.88
CA ARG A 180 21.76 6.17 -2.51
C ARG A 180 21.25 4.82 -3.03
N SER A 181 22.13 3.99 -3.61
CA SER A 181 21.76 2.70 -4.22
C SER A 181 21.13 1.70 -3.23
N LEU A 182 21.41 1.85 -1.93
CA LEU A 182 20.81 1.02 -0.88
C LEU A 182 19.28 1.17 -0.83
N PHE A 183 18.74 2.28 -1.34
CA PHE A 183 17.32 2.61 -1.36
C PHE A 183 16.69 2.55 -2.75
N ASP A 184 17.34 1.90 -3.73
CA ASP A 184 16.81 1.74 -5.11
C ASP A 184 15.41 1.11 -5.14
N HIS A 185 15.13 0.21 -4.21
CA HIS A 185 13.84 -0.45 -4.05
C HIS A 185 12.71 0.49 -3.56
N VAL A 186 13.06 1.62 -2.96
CA VAL A 186 12.14 2.71 -2.58
C VAL A 186 11.98 3.68 -3.74
N THR A 187 13.09 4.09 -4.34
CA THR A 187 13.12 5.15 -5.37
C THR A 187 12.55 4.70 -6.71
N CYS A 188 12.60 3.42 -7.04
CA CYS A 188 12.03 2.89 -8.28
C CYS A 188 10.51 3.06 -8.38
N ASN A 189 9.81 3.17 -7.24
CA ASN A 189 8.35 3.35 -7.18
C ASN A 189 7.91 4.82 -7.17
N ARG A 190 8.85 5.78 -7.22
CA ARG A 190 8.57 7.22 -7.09
C ARG A 190 7.53 7.73 -8.08
N THR A 191 7.51 7.19 -9.30
CA THR A 191 6.57 7.59 -10.37
C THR A 191 5.66 6.44 -10.80
N ALA A 192 5.70 5.30 -10.12
CA ALA A 192 4.92 4.12 -10.49
C ALA A 192 3.43 4.33 -10.17
N SER A 193 2.55 3.77 -10.99
CA SER A 193 1.11 3.70 -10.67
C SER A 193 0.81 2.51 -9.75
N ALA A 194 -0.36 2.51 -9.10
CA ALA A 194 -0.79 1.41 -8.24
C ALA A 194 -0.89 0.07 -8.99
N GLU A 195 -1.19 0.09 -10.29
CA GLU A 195 -1.29 -1.10 -11.15
C GLU A 195 0.08 -1.67 -11.54
N GLU A 196 1.08 -0.80 -11.72
CA GLU A 196 2.45 -1.20 -12.09
C GLU A 196 3.17 -1.93 -10.96
N VAL A 197 2.87 -1.59 -9.71
CA VAL A 197 3.49 -2.19 -8.53
C VAL A 197 2.91 -3.58 -8.27
N THR A 198 3.58 -4.59 -8.82
CA THR A 198 3.19 -6.01 -8.72
C THR A 198 4.24 -6.87 -8.05
N ALA A 199 5.43 -6.32 -7.78
CA ALA A 199 6.53 -7.07 -7.18
C ALA A 199 6.19 -7.45 -5.71
N PRO A 200 6.40 -8.71 -5.30
CA PRO A 200 6.19 -9.16 -3.93
C PRO A 200 6.97 -8.32 -2.92
N GLY A 201 6.29 -7.86 -1.88
CA GLY A 201 6.88 -7.05 -0.80
C GLY A 201 7.30 -5.63 -1.18
N ALA A 202 6.98 -5.14 -2.39
CA ALA A 202 7.33 -3.79 -2.81
C ALA A 202 6.70 -2.69 -1.94
N LEU A 203 5.57 -2.97 -1.27
CA LEU A 203 4.85 -2.06 -0.38
C LEU A 203 4.73 -2.62 1.04
N ALA A 204 5.73 -3.40 1.44
CA ALA A 204 5.80 -3.94 2.78
C ALA A 204 6.08 -2.83 3.81
N LEU A 205 5.53 -2.96 5.02
CA LEU A 205 5.66 -1.95 6.08
C LEU A 205 7.11 -1.77 6.54
N ASP A 206 7.92 -2.83 6.50
CA ASP A 206 9.35 -2.77 6.84
C ASP A 206 10.12 -1.85 5.88
N ILE A 207 9.82 -1.88 4.58
CA ILE A 207 10.43 -0.99 3.58
C ILE A 207 10.03 0.46 3.81
N ILE A 208 8.75 0.72 4.08
CA ILE A 208 8.26 2.07 4.38
C ILE A 208 8.92 2.61 5.65
N ASN A 209 8.93 1.82 6.72
CA ASN A 209 9.57 2.20 7.98
C ASN A 209 11.07 2.44 7.82
N GLN A 210 11.77 1.62 7.02
CA GLN A 210 13.18 1.83 6.72
C GLN A 210 13.42 3.17 6.03
N ALA A 211 12.59 3.53 5.05
CA ALA A 211 12.68 4.81 4.38
C ALA A 211 12.38 5.99 5.33
N GLU A 212 11.38 5.86 6.21
CA GLU A 212 11.07 6.88 7.23
C GLU A 212 12.24 7.12 8.19
N VAL A 213 12.83 6.03 8.70
CA VAL A 213 13.98 6.11 9.61
C VAL A 213 15.17 6.77 8.92
N GLU A 214 15.40 6.47 7.64
CA GLU A 214 16.50 7.11 6.90
C GLU A 214 16.25 8.59 6.64
N VAL A 215 15.02 8.98 6.28
CA VAL A 215 14.64 10.39 6.15
C VAL A 215 14.89 11.12 7.45
N GLN A 216 14.46 10.57 8.58
CA GLN A 216 14.69 11.17 9.89
C GLN A 216 16.19 11.29 10.21
N ARG A 217 16.97 10.23 9.95
CA ARG A 217 18.42 10.22 10.17
C ARG A 217 19.12 11.29 9.34
N LEU A 218 18.73 11.45 8.07
CA LEU A 218 19.28 12.46 7.17
C LEU A 218 18.87 13.87 7.58
N ASP A 219 17.65 14.07 8.08
CA ASP A 219 17.19 15.37 8.58
C ASP A 219 17.95 15.79 9.85
N GLU A 220 18.18 14.85 10.78
CA GLU A 220 19.04 15.07 11.96
C GLU A 220 20.48 15.39 11.56
N LEU A 221 21.02 14.68 10.56
CA LEU A 221 22.36 14.93 10.04
C LEU A 221 22.46 16.31 9.37
N LYS A 222 21.46 16.69 8.56
CA LYS A 222 21.33 18.01 7.94
C LYS A 222 21.37 19.10 9.01
N TYR A 223 20.58 18.94 10.07
CA TYR A 223 20.56 19.87 11.20
C TYR A 223 21.93 19.98 11.89
N SER A 224 22.57 18.84 12.21
CA SER A 224 23.89 18.82 12.84
C SER A 224 24.95 19.49 11.97
N LYS A 225 24.90 19.28 10.66
CA LYS A 225 25.84 19.87 9.69
C LYS A 225 25.62 21.36 9.50
N MET A 226 24.36 21.79 9.39
CA MET A 226 24.00 23.21 9.37
C MET A 226 24.55 23.94 10.61
N LYS A 227 24.35 23.36 11.79
CA LYS A 227 24.87 23.90 13.05
C LYS A 227 26.40 24.01 13.04
N GLU A 228 27.09 22.95 12.64
CA GLU A 228 28.55 22.93 12.53
C GLU A 228 29.08 24.03 11.59
N ILE A 229 28.49 24.17 10.40
CA ILE A 229 28.91 25.14 9.39
C ILE A 229 28.63 26.57 9.87
N ALA A 230 27.45 26.82 10.45
CA ALA A 230 27.08 28.12 10.97
C ALA A 230 28.07 28.59 12.03
N PHE A 231 28.39 27.76 13.02
CA PHE A 231 29.37 28.14 14.05
C PHE A 231 30.78 28.37 13.49
N LYS A 232 31.24 27.57 12.52
CA LYS A 232 32.54 27.83 11.86
C LYS A 232 32.57 29.17 11.13
N LYS A 233 31.48 29.52 10.43
CA LYS A 233 31.36 30.83 9.78
C LYS A 233 31.31 31.96 10.80
N GLN A 234 30.62 31.76 11.92
CA GLN A 234 30.57 32.73 13.02
C GLN A 234 31.96 32.99 13.61
N THR A 235 32.74 31.94 13.90
CA THR A 235 34.14 32.11 14.36
C THR A 235 34.99 32.84 13.32
N THR A 236 34.81 32.54 12.03
CA THR A 236 35.53 33.26 10.96
C THR A 236 35.18 34.75 10.95
N LEU A 237 33.90 35.09 11.16
CA LEU A 237 33.44 36.46 11.27
C LEU A 237 34.06 37.16 12.48
N GLU A 238 34.12 36.48 13.62
CA GLU A 238 34.74 36.96 14.86
C GLU A 238 36.24 37.22 14.70
N ASP A 239 36.98 36.32 14.06
CA ASP A 239 38.41 36.49 13.78
C ASP A 239 38.67 37.71 12.89
N ILE A 240 37.82 37.93 11.88
CA ILE A 240 37.92 39.12 11.02
C ILE A 240 37.67 40.39 11.84
N TYR A 241 36.62 40.42 12.65
CA TYR A 241 36.31 41.57 13.49
C TYR A 241 37.41 41.85 14.53
N ALA A 242 37.95 40.81 15.17
CA ALA A 242 39.07 40.93 16.10
C ALA A 242 40.31 41.51 15.41
N SER A 243 40.66 41.03 14.20
CA SER A 243 41.78 41.58 13.42
C SER A 243 41.60 43.06 13.06
N ALA A 244 40.35 43.48 12.83
CA ALA A 244 39.96 44.85 12.55
C ALA A 244 39.75 45.72 13.81
N HIS A 245 40.06 45.18 15.00
CA HIS A 245 39.84 45.82 16.30
C HIS A 245 38.38 46.27 16.51
N ILE A 246 37.42 45.46 16.06
CA ILE A 246 35.98 45.69 16.22
C ILE A 246 35.48 44.78 17.34
N VAL A 247 34.88 45.39 18.38
CA VAL A 247 34.28 44.65 19.49
C VAL A 247 32.88 44.21 19.10
N ILE A 248 32.61 42.91 19.21
CA ILE A 248 31.30 42.31 19.01
C ILE A 248 30.92 41.45 20.21
N ASP A 249 29.62 41.29 20.43
CA ASP A 249 29.08 40.38 21.44
C ASP A 249 28.96 38.97 20.85
N THR A 250 30.01 38.17 21.07
CA THR A 250 30.11 36.79 20.56
C THR A 250 29.04 35.88 21.16
N ALA A 251 28.70 36.07 22.44
CA ALA A 251 27.69 35.27 23.12
C ALA A 251 26.30 35.52 22.53
N ALA A 252 25.92 36.79 22.34
CA ALA A 252 24.64 37.14 21.73
C ALA A 252 24.54 36.66 20.27
N ALA A 253 25.65 36.69 19.51
CA ALA A 253 25.68 36.19 18.14
C ALA A 253 25.49 34.67 18.07
N HIS A 254 26.16 33.92 18.96
CA HIS A 254 25.99 32.47 19.09
C HIS A 254 24.56 32.09 19.48
N ASP A 255 23.97 32.76 20.46
CA ASP A 255 22.60 32.52 20.90
C ASP A 255 21.58 32.80 19.78
N LYS A 256 21.81 33.85 18.99
CA LYS A 256 20.96 34.17 17.84
C LYS A 256 21.00 33.08 16.76
N ILE A 257 22.20 32.58 16.41
CA ILE A 257 22.36 31.48 15.45
C ILE A 257 21.68 30.22 15.97
N PHE A 258 21.90 29.90 17.25
CA PHE A 258 21.27 28.74 17.87
C PHE A 258 19.75 28.82 17.83
N ALA A 259 19.18 29.98 18.19
CA ALA A 259 17.73 30.19 18.16
C ALA A 259 17.13 30.08 16.75
N LEU A 260 17.80 30.61 15.73
CA LEU A 260 17.37 30.50 14.32
C LEU A 260 17.38 29.04 13.81
N ILE A 261 18.35 28.27 14.29
CA ILE A 261 18.51 26.86 13.93
C ILE A 261 17.45 26.01 14.65
N GLU A 262 17.22 26.21 15.96
CA GLU A 262 16.21 25.47 16.72
C GLU A 262 14.77 25.82 16.33
N SER A 263 14.50 27.07 15.95
CA SER A 263 13.15 27.46 15.49
C SER A 263 12.77 26.84 14.16
N GLY A 264 13.73 26.27 13.41
CA GLY A 264 13.51 25.76 12.05
C GLY A 264 12.96 26.81 11.09
N SER A 265 13.13 28.10 11.41
CA SER A 265 12.49 29.20 10.68
C SER A 265 13.23 29.60 9.41
N MET A 266 14.39 28.99 9.14
CA MET A 266 15.29 29.33 8.04
C MET A 266 15.87 28.06 7.44
N GLU A 267 15.88 27.97 6.11
CA GLU A 267 16.50 26.86 5.41
C GLU A 267 18.04 26.90 5.52
N PRO A 268 18.75 25.76 5.57
CA PRO A 268 20.20 25.72 5.75
C PRO A 268 20.97 26.54 4.72
N THR A 269 20.56 26.47 3.46
CA THR A 269 21.20 27.20 2.36
C THR A 269 21.04 28.71 2.52
N GLU A 270 19.90 29.17 3.03
CA GLU A 270 19.61 30.58 3.26
C GLU A 270 20.49 31.12 4.40
N LEU A 271 20.55 30.41 5.52
CA LEU A 271 21.37 30.80 6.68
C LEU A 271 22.85 30.90 6.30
N ILE A 272 23.36 29.89 5.61
CA ILE A 272 24.76 29.85 5.15
C ILE A 272 25.06 31.03 4.22
N ALA A 273 24.15 31.36 3.30
CA ALA A 273 24.31 32.50 2.39
C ALA A 273 24.28 33.85 3.10
N ASP A 274 23.41 34.04 4.08
CA ASP A 274 23.39 35.25 4.91
C ASP A 274 24.71 35.43 5.67
N MET A 275 25.20 34.36 6.30
CA MET A 275 26.49 34.39 6.98
C MET A 275 27.65 34.68 6.03
N ASP A 276 27.63 34.15 4.82
CA ASP A 276 28.62 34.50 3.79
C ASP A 276 28.56 35.98 3.39
N SER A 277 27.36 36.56 3.31
CA SER A 277 27.20 38.01 3.08
C SER A 277 27.77 38.83 4.25
N GLN A 278 27.54 38.41 5.49
CA GLN A 278 28.10 39.07 6.68
C GLN A 278 29.63 39.00 6.70
N ILE A 279 30.21 37.83 6.42
CA ILE A 279 31.66 37.65 6.31
C ILE A 279 32.25 38.55 5.23
N LEU A 280 31.58 38.67 4.07
CA LEU A 280 32.05 39.54 2.99
C LEU A 280 32.08 41.01 3.42
N LYS A 281 31.02 41.50 4.06
CA LYS A 281 30.98 42.86 4.61
C LYS A 281 32.06 43.10 5.67
N ALA A 282 32.28 42.13 6.56
CA ALA A 282 33.32 42.23 7.58
C ALA A 282 34.73 42.30 6.95
N LYS A 283 34.98 41.54 5.87
CA LYS A 283 36.25 41.63 5.12
C LYS A 283 36.45 43.00 4.48
N GLU A 284 35.40 43.57 3.88
CA GLU A 284 35.45 44.92 3.30
C GLU A 284 35.74 45.97 4.37
N GLU A 285 35.10 45.85 5.54
CA GLU A 285 35.35 46.76 6.66
C GLU A 285 36.77 46.62 7.21
N ALA A 286 37.26 45.39 7.40
CA ALA A 286 38.63 45.13 7.83
C ALA A 286 39.66 45.72 6.85
N LEU A 287 39.43 45.57 5.53
CA LEU A 287 40.27 46.18 4.50
C LEU A 287 40.24 47.71 4.56
N SER A 288 39.07 48.32 4.80
CA SER A 288 38.94 49.78 4.91
C SER A 288 39.71 50.36 6.09
N ARG A 289 39.82 49.61 7.20
CA ARG A 289 40.53 50.03 8.42
C ARG A 289 42.02 49.72 8.38
N LYS A 290 42.47 48.87 7.47
CA LYS A 290 43.84 48.36 7.40
C LYS A 290 44.88 49.49 7.42
N GLU A 291 44.74 50.50 6.58
CA GLU A 291 45.73 51.59 6.50
C GLU A 291 45.86 52.35 7.83
N ILE A 292 44.75 52.52 8.56
CA ILE A 292 44.74 53.19 9.86
C ILE A 292 45.40 52.30 10.91
N LEU A 293 45.03 51.02 10.96
CA LEU A 293 45.62 50.06 11.89
C LEU A 293 47.14 49.91 11.67
N ASP A 294 47.60 49.81 10.42
CA ASP A 294 49.03 49.77 10.08
C ASP A 294 49.79 51.04 10.53
N LYS A 295 49.11 52.20 10.58
CA LYS A 295 49.70 53.44 11.11
C LYS A 295 49.75 53.43 12.64
N VAL A 296 48.70 52.93 13.29
CA VAL A 296 48.63 52.80 14.75
C VAL A 296 49.68 51.82 15.26
N GLU A 297 49.84 50.66 14.62
CA GLU A 297 50.85 49.65 15.00
C GLU A 297 52.27 50.19 14.88
N ARG A 298 52.57 50.91 13.79
CA ARG A 298 53.86 51.61 13.65
C ARG A 298 54.10 52.65 14.73
N TRP A 299 53.06 53.37 15.14
CA TRP A 299 53.15 54.35 16.21
C TRP A 299 53.39 53.68 17.57
N ILE A 300 52.67 52.60 17.89
CA ILE A 300 52.87 51.81 19.11
C ILE A 300 54.30 51.28 19.17
N SER A 301 54.79 50.68 18.09
CA SER A 301 56.16 50.14 18.03
C SER A 301 57.21 51.23 18.28
N ALA A 302 57.00 52.43 17.73
CA ALA A 302 57.90 53.57 17.97
C ALA A 302 57.88 54.04 19.43
N CYS A 303 56.71 54.05 20.08
CA CYS A 303 56.60 54.38 21.50
C CYS A 303 57.25 53.33 22.40
N GLU A 304 57.13 52.04 22.07
CA GLU A 304 57.79 50.95 22.79
C GLU A 304 59.33 51.04 22.66
N GLU A 305 59.83 51.35 21.46
CA GLU A 305 61.27 51.58 21.22
C GLU A 305 61.78 52.80 22.00
N GLU A 306 61.04 53.90 22.01
CA GLU A 306 61.37 55.10 22.79
C GLU A 306 61.45 54.77 24.29
N SER A 307 60.45 54.09 24.84
CA SER A 307 60.45 53.65 26.24
C SER A 307 61.64 52.74 26.56
N TRP A 308 61.97 51.81 25.65
CA TRP A 308 63.11 50.92 25.82
C TRP A 308 64.45 51.68 25.82
N LEU A 309 64.60 52.68 24.95
CA LEU A 309 65.79 53.54 24.92
C LEU A 309 65.90 54.43 26.16
N GLU A 310 64.77 54.93 26.69
CA GLU A 310 64.75 55.70 27.93
C GLU A 310 65.20 54.85 29.13
N ASP A 311 64.71 53.61 29.22
CA ASP A 311 65.11 52.66 30.27
C ASP A 311 66.59 52.28 30.13
N TYR A 312 67.07 52.05 28.91
CA TYR A 312 68.49 51.78 28.65
C TYR A 312 69.40 52.94 29.08
N ASN A 313 69.00 54.18 28.80
CA ASN A 313 69.78 55.38 29.18
C ASN A 313 69.73 55.70 30.68
N ARG A 314 68.89 55.02 31.47
CA ARG A 314 68.82 55.16 32.93
C ARG A 314 69.72 54.17 33.68
N VAL A 315 70.31 53.20 33.00
CA VAL A 315 71.28 52.21 33.52
C VAL A 315 72.71 52.68 33.24
#